data_AF-A0A8J5LT17-F1
#
_entry.id   AF-A0A8J5LT17-F1
#
_cell.length_a   1.000
_cell.length_b   1.000
_cell.length_c   1.000
_cell.angle_alpha   90.00
_cell.angle_beta   90.00
_cell.angle_gamma   90.00
#
_symmetry.space_group_name_H-M   'P 1'
#
loop_
_entity.id
_entity.type
_entity.pdbx_description
1 polymer ?
#
loop_
_entity_poly.entity_id
_entity_poly.type
_entity_poly.pdbx_seq_one_letter_code
_entity_poly.pdbx_strand_id
1 'polypeptide(L)'
;MSSIPLIAVAGAAVSLLIFKSSNSGQKAYAQASTMVEHTVGSIITFIIEKGYDGRTIFNVMIVVTIGGMCLGQASPCLSSFASGQAATYQMFEIINQIPSIDVYDTSDILLEEIKGDELKDVHFSYPSRFEQLIFDGFSMCISSAQKDDDTPPIEAILAPLEAELKLARQELPYGHLDTDLYNACYDLISFEQTVPCYSNFRP
;
A
#
# COMPACT_ATOMS: atom_id res chain seq x y z
N MET A 1 -35.34 -28.91 8.83
CA MET A 1 -35.67 -28.46 10.21
C MET A 1 -34.60 -28.89 11.26
N SER A 2 -33.35 -29.19 10.86
CA SER A 2 -32.30 -29.66 11.79
C SER A 2 -31.23 -28.61 12.16
N SER A 3 -31.19 -27.47 11.46
CA SER A 3 -30.11 -26.47 11.59
C SER A 3 -30.33 -25.42 12.68
N ILE A 4 -31.58 -25.26 13.13
CA ILE A 4 -31.98 -24.31 14.18
C ILE A 4 -31.25 -24.58 15.52
N PRO A 5 -31.11 -25.84 16.01
CA PRO A 5 -30.34 -26.10 17.23
C PRO A 5 -28.85 -25.77 17.10
N LEU A 6 -28.26 -25.94 15.92
CA LEU A 6 -26.83 -25.66 15.69
C LEU A 6 -26.52 -24.15 15.77
N ILE A 7 -27.40 -23.32 15.19
CA ILE A 7 -27.28 -21.86 15.23
C ILE A 7 -27.45 -21.34 16.67
N ALA A 8 -28.37 -21.92 17.45
CA ALA A 8 -28.57 -21.54 18.85
C ALA A 8 -27.36 -21.89 19.73
N VAL A 9 -26.76 -23.07 19.53
CA VAL A 9 -25.55 -23.49 20.28
C VAL A 9 -24.33 -22.66 19.89
N ALA A 10 -24.13 -22.38 18.60
CA ALA A 10 -23.04 -21.50 18.15
C ALA A 10 -23.23 -20.06 18.67
N GLY A 11 -24.46 -19.54 18.64
CA GLY A 11 -24.80 -18.23 19.21
C GLY A 11 -24.57 -18.16 20.72
N ALA A 12 -24.88 -19.22 21.46
CA ALA A 12 -24.60 -19.31 22.90
C ALA A 12 -23.09 -19.36 23.19
N ALA A 13 -22.31 -20.10 22.39
CA ALA A 13 -20.85 -20.16 22.53
C ALA A 13 -20.20 -18.80 22.24
N VAL A 14 -20.59 -18.12 21.16
CA VAL A 14 -20.13 -16.78 20.82
C VAL A 14 -20.53 -15.77 21.92
N SER A 15 -21.75 -15.85 22.44
CA SER A 15 -22.21 -15.00 23.55
C SER A 15 -21.40 -15.22 24.83
N LEU A 16 -21.03 -16.48 25.14
CA LEU A 16 -20.21 -16.79 26.31
C LEU A 16 -18.76 -16.29 26.15
N LEU A 17 -18.20 -16.35 24.94
CA LEU A 17 -16.88 -15.81 24.64
C LEU A 17 -16.86 -14.28 24.78
N ILE A 18 -17.88 -13.59 24.26
CA ILE A 18 -18.07 -12.15 24.43
C ILE A 18 -18.31 -11.81 25.90
N PHE A 19 -19.10 -12.60 26.63
CA PHE A 19 -19.36 -12.39 28.06
C PHE A 19 -18.09 -12.56 28.92
N LYS A 20 -17.24 -13.54 28.58
CA LYS A 20 -15.98 -13.80 29.28
C LYS A 20 -14.90 -12.76 28.98
N SER A 21 -14.79 -12.27 27.74
CA SER A 21 -13.90 -11.16 27.40
C SER A 21 -14.37 -9.84 28.03
N SER A 22 -15.69 -9.66 28.17
CA SER A 22 -16.30 -8.49 28.81
C SER A 22 -15.99 -8.40 30.31
N ASN A 23 -16.10 -9.50 31.07
CA ASN A 23 -15.97 -9.46 32.54
C ASN A 23 -14.59 -9.03 33.06
N SER A 24 -13.51 -9.23 32.29
CA SER A 24 -12.16 -8.81 32.70
C SER A 24 -11.90 -7.33 32.43
N GLY A 25 -12.39 -6.81 31.30
CA GLY A 25 -12.32 -5.38 30.97
C GLY A 25 -13.30 -4.55 31.80
N GLN A 26 -14.51 -5.07 32.03
CA GLN A 26 -15.59 -4.34 32.69
C GLN A 26 -15.27 -3.93 34.14
N LYS A 27 -14.38 -4.63 34.85
CA LYS A 27 -13.98 -4.23 36.21
C LYS A 27 -13.25 -2.88 36.22
N ALA A 28 -12.36 -2.66 35.26
CA ALA A 28 -11.66 -1.39 35.09
C ALA A 28 -12.61 -0.31 34.55
N TYR A 29 -13.49 -0.65 33.60
CA TYR A 29 -14.51 0.28 33.08
C TYR A 29 -15.53 0.68 34.14
N ALA A 30 -15.92 -0.22 35.04
CA ALA A 30 -16.86 0.09 36.13
C ALA A 30 -16.25 1.10 37.11
N GLN A 31 -14.96 0.94 37.44
CA GLN A 31 -14.25 1.91 38.28
C GLN A 31 -14.03 3.26 37.57
N ALA A 32 -13.71 3.25 36.27
CA ALA A 32 -13.62 4.49 35.50
C ALA A 32 -14.98 5.20 35.38
N SER A 33 -16.06 4.42 35.22
CA SER A 33 -17.43 4.92 35.14
C SER A 33 -17.87 5.62 36.43
N THR A 34 -17.54 5.08 37.61
CA THR A 34 -17.87 5.76 38.88
C THR A 34 -17.15 7.09 39.05
N MET A 35 -15.96 7.28 38.46
CA MET A 35 -15.26 8.57 38.46
C MET A 35 -15.98 9.60 37.57
N VAL A 36 -16.50 9.17 36.42
CA VAL A 36 -17.29 10.04 35.54
C VAL A 36 -18.58 10.47 36.23
N GLU A 37 -19.31 9.53 36.84
CA GLU A 37 -20.54 9.83 37.59
C GLU A 37 -20.28 10.81 38.74
N HIS A 38 -19.21 10.60 39.51
CA HIS A 38 -18.80 11.53 40.58
C HIS A 38 -18.42 12.92 40.04
N THR A 39 -17.79 12.98 38.87
CA THR A 39 -17.39 14.23 38.22
C THR A 39 -18.61 15.00 37.70
N VAL A 40 -19.55 14.31 37.04
CA VAL A 40 -20.81 14.90 36.57
C VAL A 40 -21.62 15.43 37.77
N GLY A 41 -21.70 14.68 38.88
CA GLY A 41 -22.34 15.15 40.11
C GLY A 41 -21.70 16.40 40.71
N SER A 42 -20.37 16.48 40.68
CA SER A 42 -19.62 17.67 41.13
C SER A 42 -19.90 18.90 40.25
N ILE A 43 -20.00 18.70 38.93
CA ILE A 43 -20.36 19.76 37.98
C ILE A 43 -21.79 20.24 38.25
N ILE A 44 -22.75 19.33 38.42
CA ILE A 44 -24.16 19.68 38.73
C ILE A 44 -24.26 20.45 40.05
N THR A 45 -23.52 20.05 41.07
CA THR A 45 -23.51 20.74 42.37
C THR A 45 -22.95 22.16 42.23
N PHE A 46 -21.86 22.33 41.49
CA PHE A 46 -21.27 23.64 41.20
C PHE A 46 -22.21 24.57 40.41
N ILE A 47 -23.05 24.00 39.54
CA ILE A 47 -24.03 24.74 38.75
C ILE A 47 -25.13 25.33 39.64
N ILE A 48 -25.58 24.56 40.63
CA ILE A 48 -26.57 25.03 41.61
C ILE A 48 -26.00 26.21 42.42
N GLU A 49 -24.71 26.18 42.76
CA GLU A 49 -24.06 27.27 43.48
C GLU A 49 -23.85 28.54 42.65
N LYS A 50 -23.61 28.41 41.34
CA LYS A 50 -23.29 29.53 40.45
C LYS A 50 -24.49 30.07 39.64
N GLY A 51 -25.63 29.39 39.65
CA GLY A 51 -26.86 29.84 39.00
C GLY A 51 -26.85 29.78 37.47
N TYR A 52 -26.05 28.90 36.87
CA TYR A 52 -26.03 28.71 35.41
C TYR A 52 -27.28 27.97 34.91
N ASP A 53 -27.78 28.34 33.72
CA ASP A 53 -28.95 27.69 33.10
C ASP A 53 -28.62 26.25 32.69
N GLY A 54 -29.32 25.27 33.26
CA GLY A 54 -29.05 23.84 33.06
C GLY A 54 -29.08 23.39 31.60
N ARG A 55 -29.85 24.09 30.76
CA ARG A 55 -29.90 23.87 29.30
C ARG A 55 -28.54 24.02 28.63
N THR A 56 -27.79 25.05 29.00
CA THR A 56 -26.48 25.37 28.38
C THR A 56 -25.44 24.31 28.74
N ILE A 57 -25.42 23.85 29.98
CA ILE A 57 -24.46 22.82 30.42
C ILE A 57 -24.81 21.45 29.82
N PHE A 58 -26.08 21.06 29.85
CA PHE A 58 -26.50 19.78 29.27
C PHE A 58 -26.11 19.69 27.79
N ASN A 59 -26.24 20.80 27.06
CA ASN A 59 -25.76 20.92 25.69
C ASN A 59 -24.24 20.70 25.59
N VAL A 60 -23.43 21.33 26.45
CA VAL A 60 -21.97 21.13 26.47
C VAL A 60 -21.59 19.67 26.77
N MET A 61 -22.27 19.03 27.72
CA MET A 61 -22.04 17.62 28.08
C MET A 61 -22.30 16.67 26.89
N ILE A 62 -23.38 16.93 26.15
CA ILE A 62 -23.72 16.16 24.95
C ILE A 62 -22.66 16.36 23.86
N VAL A 63 -22.24 17.60 23.60
CA VAL A 63 -21.24 17.90 22.57
C VAL A 63 -19.89 17.25 22.90
N VAL A 64 -19.46 17.26 24.16
CA VAL A 64 -18.23 16.56 24.60
C VAL A 64 -18.32 15.05 24.39
N THR A 65 -19.45 14.44 24.75
CA THR A 65 -19.68 13.00 24.57
C THR A 65 -19.66 12.62 23.09
N ILE A 66 -20.38 13.36 22.24
CA ILE A 66 -20.40 13.13 20.79
C ILE A 66 -19.01 13.35 20.19
N GLY A 67 -18.30 14.40 20.61
CA GLY A 67 -16.93 14.67 20.18
C GLY A 67 -15.97 13.53 20.50
N GLY A 68 -16.06 12.97 21.73
CA GLY A 68 -15.30 11.79 22.12
C GLY A 68 -15.62 10.55 21.27
N MET A 69 -16.89 10.36 20.93
CA MET A 69 -17.31 9.26 20.05
C MET A 69 -16.76 9.41 18.64
N CYS A 70 -16.83 10.62 18.07
CA CYS A 70 -16.24 10.93 16.76
C CYS A 70 -14.72 10.68 16.74
N LEU A 71 -14.00 11.09 17.79
CA LEU A 71 -12.57 10.82 17.92
C LEU A 71 -12.26 9.32 17.98
N GLY A 72 -13.06 8.55 18.71
CA GLY A 72 -12.93 7.09 18.74
C GLY A 72 -13.12 6.46 17.35
N GLN A 73 -14.06 6.97 16.56
CA GLN A 73 -14.30 6.53 15.17
C GLN A 73 -13.24 7.05 14.17
N ALA A 74 -12.46 8.07 14.52
CA ALA A 74 -11.37 8.57 13.68
C ALA A 74 -10.08 7.72 13.79
N SER A 75 -9.97 6.88 14.82
CA SER A 75 -8.83 5.96 15.00
C SER A 75 -8.48 5.11 13.76
N PRO A 76 -9.43 4.47 13.05
CA PRO A 76 -9.13 3.73 11.81
C PRO A 76 -8.58 4.61 10.68
N CYS A 77 -8.93 5.90 10.64
CA CYS A 77 -8.35 6.79 9.62
C CYS A 77 -6.84 6.91 9.81
N LEU A 78 -6.37 6.99 11.07
CA LEU A 78 -4.94 7.13 11.37
C LEU A 78 -4.14 5.89 10.93
N SER A 79 -4.68 4.68 11.08
CA SER A 79 -4.00 3.46 10.63
C SER A 79 -3.91 3.38 9.11
N SER A 80 -4.97 3.76 8.38
CA SER A 80 -4.93 3.87 6.91
C SER A 80 -3.91 4.91 6.44
N PHE A 81 -3.81 6.06 7.12
CA PHE A 81 -2.79 7.07 6.82
C PHE A 81 -1.36 6.54 7.07
N ALA A 82 -1.13 5.83 8.17
CA ALA A 82 0.17 5.23 8.47
C ALA A 82 0.61 4.22 7.40
N SER A 83 -0.32 3.38 6.93
CA SER A 83 -0.07 2.45 5.83
C SER A 83 0.27 3.19 4.53
N GLY A 84 -0.49 4.23 4.19
CA GLY A 84 -0.22 5.07 3.01
C GLY A 84 1.17 5.72 3.05
N GLN A 85 1.63 6.13 4.23
CA GLN A 85 2.95 6.74 4.40
C GLN A 85 4.08 5.80 3.95
N ALA A 86 4.00 4.51 4.29
CA ALA A 86 5.02 3.51 3.91
C ALA A 86 5.08 3.31 2.38
N ALA A 87 3.94 3.35 1.69
CA ALA A 87 3.90 3.27 0.23
C ALA A 87 4.47 4.54 -0.43
N THR A 88 4.13 5.71 0.10
CA THR A 88 4.65 6.99 -0.39
C THR A 88 6.17 7.09 -0.25
N TYR A 89 6.76 6.55 0.82
CA TYR A 89 8.23 6.52 0.97
C TYR A 89 8.92 5.77 -0.17
N GLN A 90 8.40 4.61 -0.57
CA GLN A 90 8.95 3.84 -1.70
C GLN A 90 8.85 4.60 -3.02
N MET A 91 7.75 5.33 -3.22
CA MET A 91 7.60 6.18 -4.41
C MET A 91 8.63 7.30 -4.43
N PHE A 92 8.85 7.97 -3.29
CA PHE A 92 9.86 9.02 -3.19
C PHE A 92 11.29 8.50 -3.34
N GLU A 93 11.57 7.27 -2.93
CA GLU A 93 12.87 6.64 -3.15
C GLU A 93 13.18 6.50 -4.64
N ILE A 94 12.20 6.05 -5.44
CA ILE A 94 12.35 5.93 -6.91
C ILE A 94 12.48 7.31 -7.56
N ILE A 95 11.67 8.29 -7.13
CA ILE A 95 11.68 9.64 -7.73
C ILE A 95 13.01 10.37 -7.49
N ASN A 96 13.63 10.19 -6.32
CA ASN A 96 14.88 10.86 -5.98
C ASN A 96 16.14 10.09 -6.44
N GLN A 97 15.96 8.94 -7.11
CA GLN A 97 17.08 8.19 -7.65
C GLN A 97 17.69 8.93 -8.86
N ILE A 98 18.99 9.20 -8.81
CA ILE A 98 19.74 9.73 -9.95
C ILE A 98 20.07 8.54 -10.88
N PRO A 99 19.57 8.50 -12.13
CA PRO A 99 19.90 7.44 -13.07
C PRO A 99 21.38 7.53 -13.48
N SER A 100 22.02 6.38 -13.72
CA SER A 100 23.42 6.33 -14.17
C SER A 100 23.63 6.83 -15.60
N ILE A 101 22.57 6.83 -16.41
CA ILE A 101 22.54 7.36 -17.76
C ILE A 101 21.64 8.58 -17.72
N ASP A 102 22.22 9.76 -17.82
CA ASP A 102 21.47 11.01 -17.87
C ASP A 102 21.09 11.32 -19.32
N VAL A 103 19.79 11.40 -19.59
CA VAL A 103 19.23 11.69 -20.92
C VAL A 103 19.08 13.21 -21.14
N TYR A 104 19.18 14.00 -20.07
CA TYR A 104 19.00 15.46 -20.11
C TYR A 104 20.33 16.21 -20.14
N ASP A 105 21.46 15.50 -20.04
CA ASP A 105 22.76 16.11 -20.22
C ASP A 105 22.93 16.51 -21.70
N THR A 106 22.98 17.81 -21.95
CA THR A 106 23.21 18.38 -23.28
C THR A 106 24.70 18.54 -23.59
N SER A 107 25.56 18.01 -22.72
CA SER A 107 27.03 17.98 -22.86
C SER A 107 27.51 16.91 -23.84
N ASP A 108 26.70 16.55 -24.83
CA ASP A 108 27.04 15.55 -25.83
C ASP A 108 27.93 16.13 -26.93
N ILE A 109 28.92 15.32 -27.29
CA ILE A 109 29.80 15.52 -28.43
C ILE A 109 28.95 15.34 -29.70
N LEU A 110 28.72 16.42 -30.46
CA LEU A 110 28.12 16.32 -31.79
C LEU A 110 29.07 15.55 -32.72
N LEU A 111 28.84 14.26 -32.89
CA LEU A 111 29.55 13.42 -33.86
C LEU A 111 29.08 13.80 -35.27
N GLU A 112 29.81 14.70 -35.94
CA GLU A 112 29.45 15.28 -37.24
C GLU A 112 29.43 14.26 -38.42
N GLU A 113 30.00 13.06 -38.27
CA GLU A 113 29.92 12.03 -39.32
C GLU A 113 30.15 10.63 -38.73
N ILE A 114 29.08 9.84 -38.58
CA ILE A 114 29.18 8.42 -38.21
C ILE A 114 29.55 7.65 -39.49
N LYS A 115 30.84 7.48 -39.77
CA LYS A 115 31.31 6.44 -40.70
C LYS A 115 31.15 5.09 -40.01
N GLY A 116 30.51 4.11 -40.67
CA GLY A 116 30.27 2.80 -40.10
C GLY A 116 31.57 2.16 -39.64
N ASP A 117 31.75 2.15 -38.32
CA ASP A 117 32.97 1.72 -37.68
C ASP A 117 32.83 0.32 -37.11
N GLU A 118 33.97 -0.35 -37.03
CA GLU A 118 34.10 -1.76 -36.69
C GLU A 118 33.81 -2.00 -35.20
N LEU A 119 32.85 -2.88 -34.88
CA LEU A 119 32.67 -3.37 -33.51
C LEU A 119 33.77 -4.39 -33.24
N LYS A 120 34.70 -4.09 -32.32
CA LYS A 120 35.74 -5.03 -31.89
C LYS A 120 35.58 -5.37 -30.42
N ASP A 121 35.64 -6.66 -30.15
CA ASP A 121 35.84 -7.19 -28.81
C ASP A 121 34.79 -6.72 -27.79
N VAL A 122 33.52 -6.68 -28.21
CA VAL A 122 32.43 -6.21 -27.35
C VAL A 122 32.02 -7.31 -26.39
N HIS A 123 32.09 -6.99 -25.09
CA HIS A 123 31.63 -7.84 -24.00
C HIS A 123 30.40 -7.20 -23.35
N PHE A 124 29.28 -7.92 -23.32
CA PHE A 124 28.01 -7.39 -22.79
C PHE A 124 27.26 -8.43 -21.96
N SER A 125 26.73 -7.97 -20.84
CA SER A 125 25.82 -8.72 -19.97
C SER A 125 24.72 -7.80 -19.46
N TYR A 126 23.51 -8.36 -19.34
CA TYR A 126 22.38 -7.61 -18.77
C TYR A 126 22.54 -7.46 -17.25
N PRO A 127 22.21 -6.30 -16.65
CA PRO A 127 22.32 -6.07 -15.21
C PRO A 127 21.58 -7.12 -14.36
N SER A 128 20.45 -7.62 -14.85
CA SER A 128 19.66 -8.66 -14.18
C SER A 128 20.30 -10.05 -14.18
N ARG A 129 21.32 -10.30 -15.02
CA ARG A 129 21.98 -11.61 -15.21
C ARG A 129 23.48 -11.45 -15.49
N PHE A 130 24.21 -10.86 -14.54
CA PHE A 130 25.65 -10.59 -14.67
C PHE A 130 26.53 -11.83 -14.90
N GLU A 131 26.06 -13.02 -14.50
CA GLU A 131 26.84 -14.27 -14.66
C GLU A 131 26.84 -14.82 -16.09
N GLN A 132 25.87 -14.42 -16.93
CA GLN A 132 25.80 -14.86 -18.32
C GLN A 132 26.21 -13.71 -19.23
N LEU A 133 27.38 -13.87 -19.83
CA LEU A 133 27.83 -12.99 -20.91
C LEU A 133 27.06 -13.36 -22.19
N ILE A 134 26.42 -12.37 -22.81
CA ILE A 134 25.67 -12.57 -24.06
C ILE A 134 26.58 -12.38 -25.27
N PHE A 135 27.49 -11.41 -25.18
CA PHE A 135 28.57 -11.21 -26.13
C PHE A 135 29.89 -11.40 -25.41
N ASP A 136 30.71 -12.34 -25.89
CA ASP A 136 32.04 -12.69 -25.38
C ASP A 136 33.03 -12.55 -26.54
N GLY A 137 33.68 -11.39 -26.65
CA GLY A 137 34.59 -11.08 -27.77
C GLY A 137 33.90 -10.92 -29.13
N PHE A 138 32.66 -10.44 -29.19
CA PHE A 138 31.96 -10.26 -30.47
C PHE A 138 32.62 -9.15 -31.29
N SER A 139 33.09 -9.51 -32.48
CA SER A 139 33.71 -8.59 -33.43
C SER A 139 33.01 -8.65 -34.78
N MET A 140 32.52 -7.52 -35.28
CA MET A 140 31.80 -7.41 -36.55
C MET A 140 32.13 -6.09 -37.24
N CYS A 141 32.59 -6.18 -38.49
CA CYS A 141 32.79 -5.03 -39.36
C CYS A 141 31.53 -4.82 -40.20
N ILE A 142 30.89 -3.66 -40.09
CA ILE A 142 29.78 -3.27 -40.97
C ILE A 142 30.32 -2.25 -41.97
N SER A 143 30.65 -2.69 -43.18
CA SER A 143 31.09 -1.78 -44.24
C SER A 143 29.88 -0.97 -44.73
N SER A 144 29.90 0.34 -44.50
CA SER A 144 28.94 1.29 -45.06
C SER A 144 29.11 1.42 -46.58
N ALA A 145 28.63 0.43 -47.35
CA ALA A 145 28.17 0.50 -48.74
C ALA A 145 28.25 -0.89 -49.39
N GLN A 146 27.12 -1.58 -49.47
CA GLN A 146 26.77 -2.36 -50.66
C GLN A 146 25.24 -2.48 -50.70
N LYS A 147 24.63 -1.60 -51.47
CA LYS A 147 23.19 -1.61 -51.79
C LYS A 147 22.98 -2.63 -52.90
N ASP A 148 23.01 -3.92 -52.57
CA ASP A 148 22.67 -4.97 -53.53
C ASP A 148 21.15 -5.21 -53.53
N ASP A 149 20.58 -5.04 -54.72
CA ASP A 149 19.18 -4.94 -55.12
C ASP A 149 18.33 -6.22 -54.92
N ASP A 150 18.68 -7.11 -53.99
CA ASP A 150 17.99 -8.39 -53.78
C ASP A 150 17.84 -8.79 -52.29
N THR A 151 18.10 -7.88 -51.34
CA THR A 151 17.82 -8.15 -49.92
C THR A 151 16.37 -7.76 -49.58
N PRO A 152 15.54 -8.69 -49.05
CA PRO A 152 14.22 -8.31 -48.57
C PRO A 152 14.38 -7.25 -47.47
N PRO A 153 13.51 -6.23 -47.43
CA PRO A 153 13.67 -5.07 -46.55
C PRO A 153 13.75 -5.52 -45.08
N ILE A 154 14.48 -4.74 -44.28
CA ILE A 154 14.74 -4.96 -42.84
C ILE A 154 13.45 -5.23 -42.03
N GLU A 155 12.27 -4.87 -42.56
CA GLU A 155 10.96 -5.26 -42.04
C GLU A 155 10.77 -6.78 -41.86
N ALA A 156 11.40 -7.62 -42.68
CA ALA A 156 11.27 -9.09 -42.58
C ALA A 156 11.95 -9.67 -41.32
N ILE A 157 12.95 -8.97 -40.76
CA ILE A 157 13.63 -9.36 -39.52
C ILE A 157 12.90 -8.77 -38.29
N LEU A 158 12.12 -7.70 -38.46
CA LEU A 158 11.32 -7.11 -37.38
C LEU A 158 9.97 -7.83 -37.16
N ALA A 159 9.42 -8.48 -38.19
CA ALA A 159 8.13 -9.16 -38.12
C ALA A 159 8.00 -10.21 -36.99
N PRO A 160 9.04 -11.03 -36.67
CA PRO A 160 8.99 -11.94 -35.53
C PRO A 160 9.00 -11.22 -34.18
N LEU A 161 9.70 -10.09 -34.08
CA LEU A 161 9.84 -9.33 -32.83
C LEU A 161 8.57 -8.54 -32.52
N GLU A 162 7.87 -8.03 -33.53
CA GLU A 162 6.54 -7.41 -33.37
C GLU A 162 5.45 -8.44 -33.02
N ALA A 163 5.57 -9.68 -33.51
CA ALA A 163 4.66 -10.77 -33.15
C ALA A 163 4.83 -11.19 -31.68
N GLU A 164 6.08 -11.31 -31.20
CA GLU A 164 6.41 -11.56 -29.78
C GLU A 164 5.98 -10.38 -28.89
N LEU A 165 6.16 -9.13 -29.33
CA LEU A 165 5.71 -7.95 -28.58
C LEU A 165 4.18 -7.86 -28.46
N LYS A 166 3.44 -8.32 -29.49
CA LYS A 166 1.96 -8.44 -29.42
C LYS A 166 1.51 -9.53 -28.47
N LEU A 167 2.23 -10.65 -28.42
CA LEU A 167 1.95 -11.77 -27.52
C LEU A 167 2.24 -11.37 -26.06
N ALA A 168 3.34 -10.66 -25.82
CA ALA A 168 3.68 -10.11 -24.50
C ALA A 168 2.71 -9.01 -24.02
N ARG A 169 2.07 -8.27 -24.93
CA ARG A 169 1.06 -7.25 -24.57
C ARG A 169 -0.28 -7.86 -24.14
N GLN A 170 -0.55 -9.12 -24.49
CA GLN A 170 -1.75 -9.84 -24.07
C GLN A 170 -1.62 -10.46 -22.66
N GLU A 171 -0.39 -10.56 -22.14
CA GLU A 171 -0.06 -11.08 -20.81
C GLU A 171 0.22 -9.97 -19.77
N LEU A 172 -0.23 -8.73 -20.00
CA LEU A 172 -0.21 -7.70 -18.96
C LEU A 172 -1.57 -7.65 -18.25
N PRO A 173 -1.75 -8.32 -17.10
CA PRO A 173 -2.93 -8.17 -16.26
C PRO A 173 -2.84 -6.85 -15.49
N TYR A 174 -2.85 -5.71 -16.19
CA TYR A 174 -3.16 -4.42 -15.56
C TYR A 174 -4.67 -4.24 -15.54
N GLY A 175 -5.32 -5.01 -14.67
CA GLY A 175 -6.78 -4.98 -14.57
C GLY A 175 -7.42 -6.00 -13.63
N HIS A 176 -6.75 -6.42 -12.55
CA HIS A 176 -7.42 -7.23 -11.52
C HIS A 176 -6.82 -7.16 -10.10
N LEU A 177 -6.04 -6.13 -9.78
CA LEU A 177 -5.76 -5.81 -8.38
C LEU A 177 -6.58 -4.58 -8.02
N ASP A 178 -7.82 -4.76 -7.56
CA ASP A 178 -8.43 -3.77 -6.66
C ASP A 178 -9.69 -4.28 -5.95
N THR A 179 -10.37 -5.33 -6.42
CA THR A 179 -11.56 -5.83 -5.71
C THR A 179 -11.20 -6.76 -4.55
N ASP A 180 -10.19 -7.62 -4.71
CA ASP A 180 -9.81 -8.60 -3.69
C ASP A 180 -8.94 -8.01 -2.58
N LEU A 181 -8.12 -7.00 -2.88
CA LEU A 181 -7.37 -6.25 -1.86
C LEU A 181 -8.30 -5.34 -1.04
N TYR A 182 -9.34 -4.79 -1.67
CA TYR A 182 -10.37 -3.99 -0.99
C TYR A 182 -11.28 -4.88 -0.12
N ASN A 183 -11.66 -6.07 -0.60
CA ASN A 183 -12.42 -7.05 0.19
C ASN A 183 -11.57 -7.68 1.31
N ALA A 184 -10.28 -7.95 1.07
CA ALA A 184 -9.35 -8.39 2.11
C ALA A 184 -9.08 -7.30 3.16
N CYS A 185 -9.09 -6.02 2.78
CA CYS A 185 -9.04 -4.91 3.73
C CYS A 185 -10.32 -4.81 4.57
N TYR A 186 -11.50 -5.05 3.98
CA TYR A 186 -12.76 -5.12 4.75
C TYR A 186 -12.80 -6.31 5.71
N ASP A 187 -12.25 -7.46 5.31
CA ASP A 187 -12.12 -8.64 6.18
C ASP A 187 -11.05 -8.43 7.29
N LEU A 188 -9.95 -7.72 7.02
CA LEU A 188 -8.94 -7.35 8.02
C LEU A 188 -9.47 -6.34 9.06
N ILE A 189 -10.33 -5.40 8.65
CA ILE A 189 -10.99 -4.47 9.59
C ILE A 189 -11.97 -5.20 10.53
N SER A 190 -12.50 -6.36 10.14
CA SER A 190 -13.37 -7.18 10.99
C SER A 190 -12.62 -8.19 11.87
N PHE A 191 -11.36 -8.51 11.55
CA PHE A 191 -10.57 -9.51 12.27
C PHE A 191 -9.64 -8.94 13.36
N GLU A 192 -9.41 -7.62 13.39
CA GLU A 192 -8.53 -6.95 14.37
C GLU A 192 -9.20 -6.67 15.73
N GLN A 193 -10.13 -7.54 16.15
CA GLN A 193 -10.51 -7.65 17.57
C GLN A 193 -9.66 -8.67 18.34
N THR A 194 -8.76 -9.41 17.68
CA THR A 194 -7.92 -10.40 18.38
C THR A 194 -6.54 -10.60 17.76
N VAL A 195 -5.56 -9.72 18.01
CA VAL A 195 -4.16 -10.19 18.04
C VAL A 195 -3.26 -9.34 18.96
N PRO A 196 -2.42 -9.94 19.83
CA PRO A 196 -1.31 -9.23 20.46
C PRO A 196 -0.07 -9.23 19.56
N CYS A 197 0.55 -8.04 19.49
CA CYS A 197 1.97 -7.72 19.24
C CYS A 197 2.87 -8.80 18.60
N TYR A 198 3.41 -8.49 17.41
CA TYR A 198 4.74 -8.97 17.03
C TYR A 198 5.63 -7.80 16.61
N SER A 199 6.55 -7.49 17.52
CA SER A 199 7.76 -6.71 17.28
C SER A 199 8.59 -7.32 16.15
N ASN A 200 9.11 -6.50 15.25
CA ASN A 200 10.55 -6.44 14.94
C ASN A 200 10.79 -5.30 13.94
N PHE A 201 11.11 -4.14 14.50
CA PHE A 201 11.70 -3.01 13.78
C PHE A 201 13.21 -3.07 14.05
N ARG A 202 14.02 -3.15 12.99
CA ARG A 202 15.47 -2.93 13.07
C ARG A 202 15.95 -2.30 11.77
N PRO A 203 17.05 -1.54 11.84
CA PRO A 203 17.05 -0.08 11.87
C PRO A 203 17.13 0.56 10.48
#